data_AF-A0A2V5HTF5-F1
#
_entry.id   AF-A0A2V5HTF5-F1
#
_cell.length_a   1.000
_cell.length_b   1.000
_cell.length_c   1.000
_cell.angle_alpha   90.00
_cell.angle_beta   90.00
_cell.angle_gamma   90.00
#
_symmetry.space_group_name_H-M   'P 1'
#
loop_
_entity.id
_entity.type
_entity.pdbx_description
1 polymer ?
#
loop_
_entity_poly.entity_id
_entity_poly.type
_entity_poly.pdbx_seq_one_letter_code
_entity_poly.pdbx_strand_id
1 'polypeptide(L)'
;MRSPEPAKHKQLRSALRAIKNHVEGLEAHELDYSQLATHRINVSPMELDETGKSSARPTFFEPCPAHLLMVPDDEYDRKSVKYQAFKSVNPIFRRPIDCARNMISYYSYFCFGCAIHSENYILDGLWSGLSLIAAPFEDLFEHNEPEFGTPELVEAKRGRESPHMKAMIYNNLDGNENKLLRGEVVIALRVINGQMRRSRFFEHSTVPVLLFSFLGPQHARLIEAYFDGSSVVMRPTRLFDLREKDETLIRTFAQWFLGEPTGETRVLRGP
;
A
#
# COMPACT_ATOMS: atom_id res chain seq x y z
N MET A 1 -20.92 -3.97 25.42
CA MET A 1 -21.27 -5.07 24.49
C MET A 1 -20.79 -4.69 23.10
N ARG A 2 -20.17 -5.61 22.33
CA ARG A 2 -19.89 -5.35 20.91
C ARG A 2 -21.21 -5.34 20.15
N SER A 3 -21.48 -4.30 19.38
CA SER A 3 -22.66 -4.27 18.50
C SER A 3 -22.59 -5.43 17.50
N PRO A 4 -23.73 -6.10 17.21
CA PRO A 4 -23.76 -7.17 16.22
C PRO A 4 -23.41 -6.63 14.83
N GLU A 5 -22.81 -7.47 13.99
CA GLU A 5 -22.48 -7.11 12.60
C GLU A 5 -23.76 -6.81 11.81
N PRO A 6 -23.92 -5.59 11.23
CA PRO A 6 -25.09 -5.27 10.41
C PRO A 6 -25.20 -6.18 9.19
N ALA A 7 -26.43 -6.53 8.79
CA ALA A 7 -26.67 -7.44 7.67
C ALA A 7 -26.03 -6.96 6.35
N LYS A 8 -26.12 -5.66 6.06
CA LYS A 8 -25.47 -5.03 4.89
C LYS A 8 -23.95 -5.19 4.92
N HIS A 9 -23.33 -4.90 6.06
CA HIS A 9 -21.88 -5.06 6.23
C HIS A 9 -21.44 -6.52 6.04
N LYS A 10 -22.21 -7.47 6.61
CA LYS A 10 -21.96 -8.91 6.43
C LYS A 10 -22.03 -9.34 4.96
N GLN A 11 -22.96 -8.79 4.17
CA GLN A 11 -23.07 -9.06 2.74
C GLN A 11 -21.83 -8.56 1.97
N LEU A 12 -21.40 -7.32 2.24
CA LEU A 12 -20.18 -6.74 1.63
C LEU A 12 -18.95 -7.61 1.92
N ARG A 13 -18.80 -8.04 3.17
CA ARG A 13 -17.67 -8.88 3.60
C ARG A 13 -17.68 -10.26 2.93
N SER A 14 -18.86 -10.84 2.71
CA SER A 14 -19.01 -12.10 1.96
C SER A 14 -18.64 -11.93 0.49
N ALA A 15 -19.07 -10.84 -0.15
CA ALA A 15 -18.72 -10.54 -1.54
C ALA A 15 -17.22 -10.33 -1.72
N LEU A 16 -16.59 -9.52 -0.86
CA LEU A 16 -15.15 -9.29 -0.85
C LEU A 16 -14.37 -10.60 -0.64
N ARG A 17 -14.82 -11.47 0.27
CA ARG A 17 -14.19 -12.78 0.49
C ARG A 17 -14.26 -13.67 -0.75
N ALA A 18 -15.37 -13.63 -1.50
CA ALA A 18 -15.49 -14.39 -2.73
C ALA A 18 -14.48 -13.91 -3.78
N ILE A 19 -14.27 -12.60 -3.92
CA ILE A 19 -13.24 -12.04 -4.81
C ILE A 19 -11.84 -12.46 -4.34
N LYS A 20 -11.55 -12.32 -3.04
CA LYS A 20 -10.28 -12.75 -2.44
C LYS A 20 -9.96 -14.21 -2.78
N ASN A 21 -10.88 -15.11 -2.49
CA ASN A 21 -10.68 -16.54 -2.73
C ASN A 21 -10.51 -16.85 -4.23
N HIS A 22 -11.24 -16.15 -5.12
CA HIS A 22 -11.09 -16.29 -6.57
C HIS A 22 -9.68 -15.88 -7.03
N VAL A 23 -9.22 -14.69 -6.61
CA VAL A 23 -7.90 -14.16 -7.00
C VAL A 23 -6.75 -15.00 -6.43
N GLU A 24 -6.88 -15.47 -5.18
CA GLU A 24 -5.90 -16.37 -4.55
C GLU A 24 -5.78 -17.71 -5.29
N GLY A 25 -6.85 -18.18 -5.94
CA GLY A 25 -6.85 -19.41 -6.73
C GLY A 25 -6.41 -19.24 -8.19
N LEU A 26 -6.00 -18.05 -8.62
CA LEU A 26 -5.50 -17.85 -9.98
C LEU A 26 -4.08 -18.39 -10.12
N GLU A 27 -3.84 -19.20 -11.14
CA GLU A 27 -2.49 -19.66 -11.50
C GLU A 27 -1.60 -18.51 -12.01
N ALA A 28 -2.19 -17.51 -12.67
CA ALA A 28 -1.46 -16.37 -13.21
C ALA A 28 -0.92 -15.45 -12.11
N HIS A 29 0.39 -15.17 -12.15
CA HIS A 29 1.04 -14.24 -11.21
C HIS A 29 1.06 -12.79 -11.69
N GLU A 30 0.90 -12.57 -13.00
CA GLU A 30 0.76 -11.26 -13.62
C GLU A 30 -0.63 -11.16 -14.26
N LEU A 31 -1.35 -10.09 -13.94
CA LEU A 31 -2.72 -9.87 -14.35
C LEU A 31 -2.78 -8.69 -15.32
N ASP A 32 -3.10 -8.98 -16.58
CA ASP A 32 -3.24 -7.98 -17.62
C ASP A 32 -4.46 -7.09 -17.37
N TYR A 33 -4.30 -5.77 -17.54
CA TYR A 33 -5.38 -4.81 -17.30
C TYR A 33 -6.64 -5.11 -18.13
N SER A 34 -6.49 -5.67 -19.34
CA SER A 34 -7.61 -6.06 -20.20
C SER A 34 -8.47 -7.19 -19.63
N GLN A 35 -7.92 -7.99 -18.72
CA GLN A 35 -8.56 -9.19 -18.16
C GLN A 35 -9.09 -8.98 -16.73
N LEU A 36 -8.66 -7.93 -16.04
CA LEU A 36 -8.97 -7.69 -14.62
C LEU A 36 -10.47 -7.55 -14.32
N ALA A 37 -11.25 -6.98 -15.24
CA ALA A 37 -12.70 -6.89 -15.08
C ALA A 37 -13.37 -8.27 -14.94
N THR A 38 -12.83 -9.32 -15.58
CA THR A 38 -13.35 -10.70 -15.46
C THR A 38 -13.16 -11.28 -14.06
N HIS A 39 -12.25 -10.70 -13.27
CA HIS A 39 -11.96 -11.08 -11.89
C HIS A 39 -12.62 -10.14 -10.87
N ARG A 40 -13.52 -9.23 -11.30
CA ARG A 40 -14.10 -8.15 -10.47
C ARG A 40 -13.03 -7.23 -9.88
N ILE A 41 -12.02 -6.93 -10.68
CA ILE A 41 -10.98 -5.96 -10.37
C ILE A 41 -11.12 -4.81 -11.37
N ASN A 42 -11.44 -3.62 -10.87
CA ASN A 42 -11.52 -2.39 -11.67
C ASN A 42 -10.20 -1.65 -11.54
N VAL A 43 -9.55 -1.34 -12.67
CA VAL A 43 -8.31 -0.57 -12.69
C VAL A 43 -8.52 0.79 -13.31
N SER A 44 -8.03 1.82 -12.64
CA SER A 44 -7.94 3.17 -13.18
C SER A 44 -6.62 3.82 -12.74
N PRO A 45 -5.98 4.64 -13.58
CA PRO A 45 -4.69 5.25 -13.22
C PRO A 45 -4.83 6.23 -12.05
N MET A 46 -3.74 6.37 -11.30
CA MET A 46 -3.59 7.34 -10.21
C MET A 46 -2.37 8.23 -10.44
N GLU A 47 -2.50 9.52 -10.13
CA GLU A 47 -1.41 10.49 -10.23
C GLU A 47 -1.16 11.16 -8.87
N LEU A 48 0.11 11.25 -8.50
CA LEU A 48 0.57 11.94 -7.29
C LEU A 48 0.81 13.42 -7.61
N ASP A 49 -0.23 14.16 -8.00
CA ASP A 49 -0.12 15.59 -8.35
C ASP A 49 -0.47 16.51 -7.18
N GLU A 50 0.36 17.52 -6.93
CA GLU A 50 0.16 18.57 -5.91
C GLU A 50 -0.86 19.64 -6.35
N THR A 51 -1.14 19.82 -7.66
CA THR A 51 -1.88 21.00 -8.17
C THR A 51 -3.42 20.96 -8.04
N GLY A 52 -3.99 19.88 -7.50
CA GLY A 52 -5.32 19.88 -6.87
C GLY A 52 -6.55 19.84 -7.78
N LYS A 53 -6.42 19.56 -9.08
CA LYS A 53 -7.58 19.61 -10.02
C LYS A 53 -7.85 18.34 -10.83
N SER A 54 -7.01 17.31 -10.72
CA SER A 54 -7.18 16.06 -11.47
C SER A 54 -8.04 15.04 -10.72
N SER A 55 -8.98 14.41 -11.40
CA SER A 55 -9.72 13.23 -10.89
C SER A 55 -8.81 12.00 -10.69
N ALA A 56 -7.57 12.04 -11.19
CA ALA A 56 -6.58 10.99 -11.01
C ALA A 56 -5.91 10.98 -9.63
N ARG A 57 -6.16 11.98 -8.76
CA ARG A 57 -5.59 11.99 -7.41
C ARG A 57 -6.08 10.84 -6.54
N PRO A 58 -5.30 10.45 -5.51
CA PRO A 58 -5.80 9.61 -4.42
C PRO A 58 -7.07 10.19 -3.83
N THR A 59 -8.03 9.32 -3.56
CA THR A 59 -9.35 9.66 -3.04
C THR A 59 -9.38 9.66 -1.52
N PHE A 60 -8.65 8.73 -0.91
CA PHE A 60 -8.76 8.36 0.51
C PHE A 60 -7.52 8.74 1.32
N PHE A 61 -6.53 9.34 0.69
CA PHE A 61 -5.27 9.72 1.31
C PHE A 61 -4.87 11.12 0.85
N GLU A 62 -4.24 11.88 1.72
CA GLU A 62 -3.59 13.15 1.39
C GLU A 62 -2.10 13.07 1.77
N PRO A 63 -1.21 13.77 1.04
CA PRO A 63 0.20 13.84 1.39
C PRO A 63 0.40 14.76 2.60
N CYS A 64 1.39 14.47 3.45
CA CYS A 64 1.83 15.45 4.44
C CYS A 64 2.63 16.59 3.77
N PRO A 65 2.71 17.77 4.41
CA PRO A 65 3.53 18.86 3.91
C PRO A 65 5.02 18.47 3.80
N ALA A 66 5.63 18.74 2.64
CA ALA A 66 7.02 18.37 2.37
C ALA A 66 8.05 18.98 3.36
N HIS A 67 7.73 20.14 3.96
CA HIS A 67 8.63 20.80 4.92
C HIS A 67 8.74 20.05 6.26
N LEU A 68 7.85 19.10 6.55
CA LEU A 68 7.93 18.25 7.74
C LEU A 68 8.86 17.06 7.56
N LEU A 69 9.37 16.83 6.34
CA LEU A 69 10.20 15.68 6.01
C LEU A 69 11.67 16.08 5.94
N MET A 70 12.52 15.12 6.28
CA MET A 70 13.94 15.19 6.00
C MET A 70 14.17 15.16 4.48
N VAL A 71 15.34 15.61 4.04
CA VAL A 71 15.80 15.41 2.66
C VAL A 71 16.63 14.14 2.62
N PRO A 72 16.31 13.15 1.77
CA PRO A 72 17.09 11.93 1.65
C PRO A 72 18.35 12.19 0.80
N ASP A 73 19.20 13.14 1.19
CA ASP A 73 20.43 13.49 0.45
C ASP A 73 21.63 12.60 0.84
N ASP A 74 22.82 12.92 0.33
CA ASP A 74 24.07 12.23 0.68
C ASP A 74 24.49 12.42 2.15
N GLU A 75 24.03 13.48 2.83
CA GLU A 75 24.27 13.69 4.26
C GLU A 75 23.37 12.77 5.09
N TYR A 76 22.10 12.61 4.70
CA TYR A 76 21.20 11.62 5.30
C TYR A 76 21.79 10.21 5.19
N ASP A 77 22.21 9.80 3.98
CA ASP A 77 22.76 8.46 3.73
C ASP A 77 24.06 8.17 4.51
N ARG A 78 24.86 9.20 4.82
CA ARG A 78 26.06 9.06 5.66
C ARG A 78 25.75 8.84 7.14
N LYS A 79 24.61 9.34 7.62
CA LYS A 79 24.17 9.26 9.03
C LYS A 79 23.17 8.13 9.28
N SER A 80 22.58 7.58 8.23
CA SER A 80 21.50 6.58 8.27
C SER A 80 21.84 5.36 7.40
N VAL A 81 20.82 4.67 6.88
CA VAL A 81 20.95 3.62 5.88
C VAL A 81 21.27 4.24 4.53
N LYS A 82 22.38 3.83 3.92
CA LYS A 82 22.79 4.29 2.60
C LYS A 82 21.89 3.73 1.49
N TYR A 83 21.52 4.57 0.52
CA TYR A 83 20.84 4.09 -0.68
C TYR A 83 21.74 3.20 -1.53
N GLN A 84 21.24 2.03 -1.92
CA GLN A 84 21.98 1.10 -2.76
C GLN A 84 21.47 1.19 -4.20
N ALA A 85 22.19 1.92 -5.06
CA ALA A 85 21.89 1.95 -6.48
C ALA A 85 22.06 0.54 -7.08
N PHE A 86 21.21 0.17 -8.04
CA PHE A 86 21.12 -1.17 -8.61
C PHE A 86 22.47 -1.71 -9.08
N LYS A 87 23.24 -0.88 -9.80
CA LYS A 87 24.56 -1.26 -10.33
C LYS A 87 25.65 -1.34 -9.26
N SER A 88 25.43 -0.77 -8.07
CA SER A 88 26.37 -0.85 -6.94
C SER A 88 26.23 -2.13 -6.12
N VAL A 89 25.06 -2.78 -6.16
CA VAL A 89 24.78 -4.04 -5.46
C VAL A 89 25.44 -5.21 -6.20
N ASN A 90 25.96 -6.23 -5.51
CA ASN A 90 26.50 -7.42 -6.18
C ASN A 90 25.38 -8.11 -7.00
N PRO A 91 25.63 -8.54 -8.26
CA PRO A 91 24.64 -9.22 -9.09
C PRO A 91 23.86 -10.37 -8.43
N ILE A 92 24.47 -11.11 -7.48
CA ILE A 92 23.79 -12.20 -6.77
C ILE A 92 22.65 -11.72 -5.85
N PHE A 93 22.66 -10.44 -5.46
CA PHE A 93 21.64 -9.77 -4.65
C PHE A 93 20.77 -8.81 -5.47
N ARG A 94 20.68 -9.05 -6.79
CA ARG A 94 19.83 -8.27 -7.71
C ARG A 94 18.60 -9.04 -8.18
N ARG A 95 18.21 -10.12 -7.47
CA ARG A 95 16.94 -10.79 -7.75
C ARG A 95 15.79 -9.85 -7.40
N PRO A 96 14.62 -9.96 -8.04
CA PRO A 96 13.49 -9.07 -7.78
C PRO A 96 13.16 -8.88 -6.30
N ILE A 97 13.14 -9.98 -5.53
CA ILE A 97 12.90 -9.93 -4.08
C ILE A 97 13.99 -9.19 -3.29
N ASP A 98 15.28 -9.37 -3.64
CA ASP A 98 16.38 -8.72 -2.94
C ASP A 98 16.29 -7.21 -3.15
N CYS A 99 16.01 -6.80 -4.39
CA CYS A 99 15.83 -5.41 -4.77
C CYS A 99 14.63 -4.77 -4.06
N ALA A 100 13.49 -5.44 -4.04
CA ALA A 100 12.30 -4.97 -3.35
C ALA A 100 12.54 -4.81 -1.84
N ARG A 101 13.18 -5.81 -1.20
CA ARG A 101 13.51 -5.76 0.24
C ARG A 101 14.53 -4.67 0.58
N ASN A 102 15.54 -4.46 -0.26
CA ASN A 102 16.50 -3.37 -0.09
C ASN A 102 15.83 -2.00 -0.16
N MET A 103 14.90 -1.81 -1.10
CA MET A 103 14.11 -0.58 -1.21
C MET A 103 13.22 -0.35 0.01
N ILE A 104 12.52 -1.39 0.48
CA ILE A 104 11.69 -1.30 1.70
C ILE A 104 12.55 -0.94 2.90
N SER A 105 13.72 -1.56 3.06
CA SER A 105 14.64 -1.26 4.16
C SER A 105 15.01 0.22 4.17
N TYR A 106 15.58 0.74 3.07
CA TYR A 106 15.93 2.15 2.97
C TYR A 106 14.73 3.08 3.25
N TYR A 107 13.59 2.80 2.61
CA TYR A 107 12.41 3.64 2.67
C TYR A 107 11.73 3.63 4.06
N SER A 108 11.68 2.49 4.74
CA SER A 108 11.14 2.37 6.10
C SER A 108 12.00 3.16 7.10
N TYR A 109 13.33 3.06 7.01
CA TYR A 109 14.24 3.89 7.83
C TYR A 109 14.09 5.39 7.55
N PHE A 110 13.89 5.78 6.28
CA PHE A 110 13.64 7.17 5.92
C PHE A 110 12.30 7.69 6.48
N CYS A 111 11.22 6.94 6.33
CA CYS A 111 9.91 7.28 6.90
C CYS A 111 9.98 7.37 8.43
N PHE A 112 10.65 6.43 9.09
CA PHE A 112 10.86 6.44 10.54
C PHE A 112 11.62 7.68 10.98
N GLY A 113 12.73 8.02 10.31
CA GLY A 113 13.51 9.23 10.58
C GLY A 113 12.68 10.50 10.46
N CYS A 114 11.88 10.63 9.40
CA CYS A 114 10.97 11.76 9.23
C CYS A 114 9.92 11.84 10.36
N ALA A 115 9.35 10.71 10.76
CA ALA A 115 8.34 10.69 11.82
C ALA A 115 8.89 11.19 13.17
N ILE A 116 10.07 10.68 13.58
CA ILE A 116 10.68 11.01 14.89
C ILE A 116 11.34 12.39 14.93
N HIS A 117 11.71 12.97 13.78
CA HIS A 117 12.34 14.28 13.71
C HIS A 117 11.39 15.39 13.27
N SER A 118 10.13 15.06 12.96
CA SER A 118 9.10 16.06 12.66
C SER A 118 8.85 16.98 13.86
N GLU A 119 8.50 18.24 13.60
CA GLU A 119 8.17 19.21 14.64
C GLU A 119 7.09 18.65 15.57
N ASN A 120 7.38 18.62 16.87
CA ASN A 120 6.50 18.09 17.91
C ASN A 120 6.01 16.64 17.67
N TYR A 121 6.74 15.84 16.89
CA TYR A 121 6.37 14.45 16.54
C TYR A 121 5.01 14.34 15.83
N ILE A 122 4.60 15.40 15.11
CA ILE A 122 3.27 15.47 14.50
C ILE A 122 3.01 14.30 13.53
N LEU A 123 4.04 13.85 12.81
CA LEU A 123 3.93 12.74 11.87
C LEU A 123 3.89 11.37 12.56
N ASP A 124 4.45 11.23 13.76
CA ASP A 124 4.30 9.99 14.54
C ASP A 124 2.83 9.78 14.94
N GLY A 125 2.10 10.84 15.24
CA GLY A 125 0.74 10.80 15.80
C GLY A 125 -0.37 10.24 14.89
N LEU A 126 -0.12 9.99 13.60
CA LEU A 126 -1.16 9.66 12.62
C LEU A 126 -1.40 8.17 12.41
N TRP A 127 -0.34 7.35 12.46
CA TRP A 127 -0.37 5.94 12.08
C TRP A 127 0.14 5.05 13.20
N SER A 128 -0.43 3.86 13.33
CA SER A 128 -0.03 2.81 14.27
C SER A 128 0.35 1.55 13.51
N GLY A 129 1.56 1.04 13.76
CA GLY A 129 1.98 -0.27 13.30
C GLY A 129 1.09 -1.38 13.84
N LEU A 130 0.82 -2.38 13.02
CA LEU A 130 0.06 -3.57 13.37
C LEU A 130 0.96 -4.80 13.47
N SER A 131 0.58 -5.70 14.38
CA SER A 131 1.20 -7.03 14.46
C SER A 131 0.70 -7.89 13.30
N LEU A 132 1.65 -8.38 12.50
CA LEU A 132 1.39 -9.25 11.34
C LEU A 132 1.17 -10.72 11.72
N ILE A 133 1.31 -11.06 13.00
CA ILE A 133 1.16 -12.42 13.53
C ILE A 133 -0.15 -12.60 14.30
N ALA A 134 -1.01 -11.58 14.34
CA ALA A 134 -2.25 -11.59 15.10
C ALA A 134 -3.48 -11.42 14.21
N ALA A 135 -4.55 -12.14 14.53
CA ALA A 135 -5.82 -11.99 13.86
C ALA A 135 -6.27 -10.51 13.83
N PRO A 136 -6.77 -10.02 12.68
CA PRO A 136 -7.15 -10.77 11.49
C PRO A 136 -6.09 -10.83 10.37
N PHE A 137 -4.82 -10.52 10.65
CA PHE A 137 -3.76 -10.25 9.65
C PHE A 137 -2.66 -11.33 9.55
N GLU A 138 -2.99 -12.58 9.89
CA GLU A 138 -2.03 -13.70 10.00
C GLU A 138 -1.52 -14.27 8.65
N ASP A 139 -2.19 -13.94 7.54
CA ASP A 139 -1.93 -14.50 6.21
C ASP A 139 -1.53 -13.39 5.23
N LEU A 140 -0.42 -12.71 5.52
CA LEU A 140 0.05 -11.54 4.77
C LEU A 140 1.36 -11.80 4.00
N PHE A 141 1.77 -13.06 3.93
CA PHE A 141 2.95 -13.53 3.22
C PHE A 141 2.59 -14.77 2.40
N GLU A 142 3.08 -14.85 1.17
CA GLU A 142 3.12 -16.05 0.34
C GLU A 142 4.58 -16.45 0.21
N HIS A 143 4.89 -17.68 0.62
CA HIS A 143 6.26 -18.21 0.64
C HIS A 143 6.56 -19.11 -0.55
N ASN A 144 5.53 -19.51 -1.32
CA ASN A 144 5.72 -20.20 -2.59
C ASN A 144 6.14 -19.21 -3.68
N GLU A 145 6.88 -19.70 -4.67
CA GLU A 145 7.28 -18.86 -5.80
C GLU A 145 6.07 -18.49 -6.67
N PRO A 146 5.94 -17.21 -7.10
CA PRO A 146 6.74 -16.06 -6.70
C PRO A 146 6.35 -15.55 -5.31
N GLU A 147 7.35 -15.39 -4.43
CA GLU A 147 7.17 -14.91 -3.06
C GLU A 147 6.67 -13.45 -3.03
N PHE A 148 5.75 -13.14 -2.12
CA PHE A 148 5.33 -11.75 -1.85
C PHE A 148 4.88 -11.58 -0.41
N GLY A 149 4.88 -10.34 0.09
CA GLY A 149 4.38 -10.07 1.44
C GLY A 149 4.46 -8.62 1.87
N THR A 150 3.98 -8.34 3.07
CA THR A 150 3.93 -6.98 3.64
C THR A 150 4.72 -6.88 4.96
N PRO A 151 5.99 -6.48 4.93
CA PRO A 151 6.79 -6.31 6.16
C PRO A 151 6.30 -5.16 7.05
N GLU A 152 5.59 -4.18 6.50
CA GLU A 152 5.06 -3.05 7.27
C GLU A 152 3.59 -2.81 6.94
N LEU A 153 2.74 -2.90 7.95
CA LEU A 153 1.31 -2.61 7.87
C LEU A 153 0.96 -1.61 8.97
N VAL A 154 0.36 -0.48 8.59
CA VAL A 154 -0.06 0.56 9.51
C VAL A 154 -1.54 0.88 9.35
N GLU A 155 -2.15 1.27 10.46
CA GLU A 155 -3.54 1.75 10.50
C GLU A 155 -3.64 3.16 11.06
N ALA A 156 -4.70 3.87 10.72
CA ALA A 156 -4.96 5.18 11.32
C ALA A 156 -5.08 5.06 12.86
N LYS A 157 -4.34 5.90 13.61
CA LYS A 157 -4.29 5.88 15.09
C LYS A 157 -5.68 6.07 15.72
N ARG A 158 -5.89 5.46 16.91
CA ARG A 158 -7.16 5.46 17.65
C ARG A 158 -7.66 6.88 17.93
N GLY A 159 -8.95 7.11 17.72
CA GLY A 159 -9.63 8.40 17.91
C GLY A 159 -10.26 8.98 16.64
N ARG A 160 -9.83 8.50 15.46
CA ARG A 160 -10.29 9.01 14.16
C ARG A 160 -11.40 8.17 13.48
N GLU A 161 -11.90 7.10 14.11
CA GLU A 161 -12.90 6.15 13.54
C GLU A 161 -12.67 5.87 12.03
N SER A 162 -11.41 5.64 11.67
CA SER A 162 -10.98 5.62 10.29
C SER A 162 -10.50 4.22 9.92
N PRO A 163 -11.09 3.56 8.91
CA PRO A 163 -10.71 2.20 8.53
C PRO A 163 -9.41 2.15 7.71
N HIS A 164 -8.84 3.29 7.35
CA HIS A 164 -7.70 3.42 6.44
C HIS A 164 -6.47 2.63 6.89
N MET A 165 -5.82 2.01 5.90
CA MET A 165 -4.60 1.23 6.08
C MET A 165 -3.53 1.69 5.08
N LYS A 166 -2.26 1.50 5.43
CA LYS A 166 -1.16 1.56 4.46
C LYS A 166 -0.27 0.36 4.64
N ALA A 167 0.35 -0.11 3.56
CA ALA A 167 1.26 -1.23 3.61
C ALA A 167 2.45 -1.01 2.69
N MET A 168 3.66 -1.35 3.16
CA MET A 168 4.82 -1.54 2.30
C MET A 168 4.87 -3.01 1.91
N ILE A 169 4.94 -3.30 0.62
CA ILE A 169 4.86 -4.66 0.10
C ILE A 169 6.02 -4.95 -0.85
N TYR A 170 6.49 -6.20 -0.86
CA TYR A 170 7.42 -6.70 -1.87
C TYR A 170 6.76 -7.78 -2.72
N ASN A 171 7.20 -7.88 -3.97
CA ASN A 171 6.93 -9.04 -4.83
C ASN A 171 8.24 -9.54 -5.46
N ASN A 172 8.40 -10.86 -5.54
CA ASN A 172 9.52 -11.52 -6.22
C ASN A 172 9.31 -11.60 -7.75
N LEU A 173 8.92 -10.48 -8.37
CA LEU A 173 8.75 -10.35 -9.82
C LEU A 173 9.19 -8.97 -10.27
N ASP A 174 9.54 -8.86 -11.55
CA ASP A 174 9.82 -7.57 -12.17
C ASP A 174 8.53 -6.77 -12.37
N GLY A 175 8.61 -5.46 -12.14
CA GLY A 175 7.49 -4.56 -12.34
C GLY A 175 7.13 -4.39 -13.81
N ASN A 176 5.83 -4.27 -14.09
CA ASN A 176 5.29 -4.06 -15.42
C ASN A 176 4.24 -2.94 -15.42
N GLU A 177 4.37 -1.99 -16.34
CA GLU A 177 3.48 -0.83 -16.47
C GLU A 177 2.02 -1.21 -16.77
N ASN A 178 1.82 -2.27 -17.56
CA ASN A 178 0.51 -2.65 -18.09
C ASN A 178 -0.16 -3.80 -17.34
N LYS A 179 0.41 -4.21 -16.19
CA LYS A 179 -0.08 -5.35 -15.42
C LYS A 179 -0.05 -5.08 -13.92
N LEU A 180 -0.98 -5.70 -13.19
CA LEU A 180 -0.89 -5.85 -11.74
C LEU A 180 -0.25 -7.20 -11.43
N LEU A 181 0.55 -7.27 -10.38
CA LEU A 181 0.99 -8.54 -9.85
C LEU A 181 -0.11 -9.10 -8.95
N ARG A 182 -0.32 -10.42 -8.99
CA ARG A 182 -1.29 -11.11 -8.14
C ARG A 182 -1.04 -10.79 -6.66
N GLY A 183 0.21 -10.72 -6.23
CA GLY A 183 0.58 -10.39 -4.85
C GLY A 183 0.12 -8.99 -4.41
N GLU A 184 0.12 -7.99 -5.30
CA GLU A 184 -0.40 -6.65 -4.98
C GLU A 184 -1.91 -6.68 -4.71
N VAL A 185 -2.67 -7.40 -5.54
CA VAL A 185 -4.13 -7.54 -5.40
C VAL A 185 -4.47 -8.40 -4.18
N VAL A 186 -3.77 -9.51 -3.98
CA VAL A 186 -4.00 -10.44 -2.87
C VAL A 186 -3.75 -9.75 -1.54
N ILE A 187 -2.64 -9.00 -1.38
CA ILE A 187 -2.37 -8.25 -0.15
C ILE A 187 -3.45 -7.18 0.09
N ALA A 188 -3.84 -6.41 -0.93
CA ALA A 188 -4.95 -5.45 -0.80
C ALA A 188 -6.22 -6.13 -0.27
N LEU A 189 -6.66 -7.22 -0.91
CA LEU A 189 -7.87 -7.95 -0.53
C LEU A 189 -7.78 -8.54 0.88
N ARG A 190 -6.63 -9.08 1.28
CA ARG A 190 -6.39 -9.62 2.64
C ARG A 190 -6.46 -8.52 3.69
N VAL A 191 -5.83 -7.38 3.44
CA VAL A 191 -5.86 -6.22 4.34
C VAL A 191 -7.27 -5.65 4.48
N ILE A 192 -7.98 -5.39 3.36
CA ILE A 192 -9.36 -4.89 3.35
C ILE A 192 -10.27 -5.86 4.13
N ASN A 193 -10.22 -7.15 3.78
CA ASN A 193 -11.05 -8.17 4.43
C ASN A 193 -10.74 -8.28 5.93
N GLY A 194 -9.46 -8.23 6.31
CA GLY A 194 -9.01 -8.24 7.71
C GLY A 194 -9.60 -7.06 8.50
N GLN A 195 -9.45 -5.85 7.98
CA GLN A 195 -9.93 -4.65 8.64
C GLN A 195 -11.46 -4.63 8.78
N MET A 196 -12.20 -5.07 7.76
CA MET A 196 -13.66 -5.22 7.83
C MET A 196 -14.11 -6.24 8.89
N ARG A 197 -13.28 -7.19 9.35
CA ARG A 197 -13.73 -8.14 10.40
C ARG A 197 -13.83 -7.49 11.79
N ARG A 198 -13.31 -6.27 11.96
CA ARG A 198 -13.22 -5.62 13.26
C ARG A 198 -14.48 -4.84 13.55
N SER A 199 -15.13 -5.17 14.67
CA SER A 199 -16.45 -4.61 15.02
C SER A 199 -16.50 -3.08 15.10
N ARG A 200 -15.37 -2.42 15.36
CA ARG A 200 -15.28 -0.95 15.38
C ARG A 200 -15.48 -0.31 14.00
N PHE A 201 -15.44 -1.09 12.92
CA PHE A 201 -15.58 -0.58 11.55
C PHE A 201 -16.87 -1.02 10.86
N PHE A 202 -17.83 -1.59 11.60
CA PHE A 202 -19.08 -2.08 11.02
C PHE A 202 -19.99 -0.99 10.42
N GLU A 203 -19.75 0.28 10.75
CA GLU A 203 -20.43 1.42 10.15
C GLU A 203 -19.82 1.83 8.80
N HIS A 204 -18.62 1.34 8.47
CA HIS A 204 -17.95 1.63 7.22
C HIS A 204 -18.37 0.63 6.14
N SER A 205 -18.65 1.15 4.94
CA SER A 205 -18.98 0.32 3.78
C SER A 205 -17.74 -0.05 2.97
N THR A 206 -16.62 0.67 3.15
CA THR A 206 -15.35 0.39 2.46
C THR A 206 -14.15 0.58 3.38
N VAL A 207 -13.04 -0.05 3.02
CA VAL A 207 -11.75 0.07 3.70
C VAL A 207 -10.72 0.47 2.66
N PRO A 208 -10.26 1.73 2.66
CA PRO A 208 -9.19 2.15 1.77
C PRO A 208 -7.82 1.67 2.24
N VAL A 209 -7.00 1.23 1.29
CA VAL A 209 -5.61 0.79 1.51
C VAL A 209 -4.70 1.51 0.52
N LEU A 210 -3.62 2.12 1.01
CA LEU A 210 -2.54 2.61 0.15
C LEU A 210 -1.36 1.65 0.22
N LEU A 211 -1.10 0.94 -0.88
CA LEU A 211 0.04 0.06 -1.00
C LEU A 211 1.24 0.82 -1.57
N PHE A 212 2.41 0.59 -0.98
CA PHE A 212 3.72 0.98 -1.48
C PHE A 212 4.37 -0.30 -2.01
N SER A 213 4.20 -0.53 -3.31
CA SER A 213 4.64 -1.77 -3.98
C SER A 213 6.07 -1.62 -4.46
N PHE A 214 6.97 -2.43 -3.92
CA PHE A 214 8.38 -2.50 -4.31
C PHE A 214 8.64 -3.80 -5.08
N LEU A 215 9.27 -3.66 -6.25
CA LEU A 215 9.32 -4.67 -7.30
C LEU A 215 10.75 -4.75 -7.89
N GLY A 216 11.07 -5.88 -8.53
CA GLY A 216 12.28 -5.97 -9.34
C GLY A 216 12.22 -5.10 -10.60
N PRO A 217 13.36 -4.78 -11.21
CA PRO A 217 14.72 -4.89 -10.68
C PRO A 217 15.05 -3.84 -9.62
N GLN A 218 14.39 -2.69 -9.57
CA GLN A 218 14.41 -1.74 -8.44
C GLN A 218 13.34 -0.69 -8.73
N HIS A 219 12.10 -1.14 -8.80
CA HIS A 219 10.96 -0.34 -9.20
C HIS A 219 9.98 -0.18 -8.05
N ALA A 220 9.19 0.88 -8.08
CA ALA A 220 8.10 1.03 -7.13
C ALA A 220 6.87 1.70 -7.76
N ARG A 221 5.71 1.48 -7.14
CA ARG A 221 4.47 2.23 -7.44
C ARG A 221 3.60 2.31 -6.20
N LEU A 222 2.75 3.34 -6.15
CA LEU A 222 1.67 3.41 -5.16
C LEU A 222 0.41 2.84 -5.77
N ILE A 223 -0.41 2.18 -4.95
CA ILE A 223 -1.72 1.66 -5.36
C ILE A 223 -2.74 2.02 -4.30
N GLU A 224 -3.69 2.86 -4.65
CA GLU A 224 -4.89 3.06 -3.82
C GLU A 224 -5.90 1.94 -4.14
N ALA A 225 -6.26 1.16 -3.13
CA ALA A 225 -7.17 0.04 -3.27
C ALA A 225 -8.36 0.17 -2.31
N TYR A 226 -9.57 -0.13 -2.80
CA TYR A 226 -10.78 -0.13 -1.98
C TYR A 226 -11.87 -0.99 -2.62
N PHE A 227 -12.87 -1.39 -1.82
CA PHE A 227 -14.02 -2.15 -2.32
C PHE A 227 -15.19 -1.20 -2.62
N ASP A 228 -15.74 -1.26 -3.83
CA ASP A 228 -16.88 -0.41 -4.25
C ASP A 228 -18.25 -1.04 -3.92
N GLY A 229 -18.26 -2.25 -3.35
CA GLY A 229 -19.45 -3.03 -3.03
C GLY A 229 -19.71 -4.19 -4.00
N SER A 230 -19.08 -4.18 -5.18
CA SER A 230 -19.19 -5.21 -6.20
C SER A 230 -17.82 -5.74 -6.66
N SER A 231 -16.86 -4.84 -6.83
CA SER A 231 -15.51 -5.08 -7.32
C SER A 231 -14.47 -4.41 -6.42
N VAL A 232 -13.24 -4.90 -6.47
CA VAL A 232 -12.11 -4.18 -5.88
C VAL A 232 -11.58 -3.18 -6.90
N VAL A 233 -11.53 -1.91 -6.52
CA VAL A 233 -10.90 -0.86 -7.31
C VAL A 233 -9.42 -0.83 -6.94
N MET A 234 -8.55 -0.87 -7.94
CA MET A 234 -7.10 -0.80 -7.80
C MET A 234 -6.62 0.37 -8.65
N ARG A 235 -6.06 1.39 -8.01
CA ARG A 235 -5.61 2.62 -8.68
C ARG A 235 -4.09 2.76 -8.61
N PRO A 236 -3.33 2.10 -9.50
CA PRO A 236 -1.89 2.19 -9.51
C PRO A 236 -1.42 3.53 -10.09
N THR A 237 -0.33 4.06 -9.55
CA THR A 237 0.49 5.03 -10.26
C THR A 237 1.22 4.36 -11.42
N ARG A 238 1.86 5.18 -12.26
CA ARG A 238 2.92 4.68 -13.15
C ARG A 238 3.99 3.92 -12.36
N LEU A 239 4.74 3.04 -13.04
CA LEU A 239 5.91 2.41 -12.46
C LEU A 239 7.06 3.41 -12.42
N PHE A 240 7.68 3.56 -11.26
CA PHE A 240 8.83 4.42 -11.09
C PHE A 240 10.13 3.61 -11.06
N ASP A 241 11.12 4.08 -11.80
CA ASP A 241 12.45 3.49 -11.83
C ASP A 241 13.33 4.10 -10.73
N LEU A 242 13.69 3.28 -9.76
CA LEU A 242 14.52 3.62 -8.60
C LEU A 242 15.84 2.82 -8.63
N ARG A 243 16.31 2.40 -9.80
CA ARG A 243 17.65 1.79 -9.92
C ARG A 243 18.75 2.77 -9.56
N GLU A 244 18.53 4.06 -9.78
CA GLU A 244 19.30 5.15 -9.21
C GLU A 244 18.45 5.89 -8.19
N LYS A 245 19.11 6.61 -7.27
CA LYS A 245 18.41 7.35 -6.23
C LYS A 245 17.66 8.54 -6.83
N ASP A 246 16.36 8.62 -6.55
CA ASP A 246 15.54 9.81 -6.83
C ASP A 246 15.04 10.39 -5.50
N GLU A 247 15.76 11.39 -5.00
CA GLU A 247 15.46 12.02 -3.72
C GLU A 247 14.08 12.67 -3.70
N THR A 248 13.66 13.23 -4.82
CA THR A 248 12.35 13.90 -4.93
C THR A 248 11.25 12.86 -4.83
N LEU A 249 11.35 11.77 -5.58
CA LEU A 249 10.36 10.71 -5.57
C LEU A 249 10.29 10.00 -4.22
N ILE A 250 11.44 9.69 -3.61
CA ILE A 250 11.51 9.09 -2.27
C ILE A 250 10.79 9.99 -1.25
N ARG A 251 11.05 11.31 -1.31
CA ARG A 251 10.38 12.28 -0.44
C ARG A 251 8.88 12.36 -0.73
N THR A 252 8.47 12.35 -2.00
CA THR A 252 7.05 12.32 -2.39
C THR A 252 6.35 11.09 -1.82
N PHE A 253 6.95 9.90 -1.96
CA PHE A 253 6.40 8.68 -1.37
C PHE A 253 6.23 8.84 0.15
N ALA A 254 7.23 9.37 0.84
CA ALA A 254 7.15 9.59 2.29
C ALA A 254 6.04 10.58 2.67
N GLN A 255 5.78 11.61 1.85
CA GLN A 255 4.62 12.50 2.05
C GLN A 255 3.32 11.70 2.05
N TRP A 256 3.15 10.78 1.11
CA TRP A 256 1.98 9.91 1.03
C TRP A 256 1.92 8.87 2.14
N PHE A 257 3.06 8.32 2.59
CA PHE A 257 3.08 7.31 3.66
C PHE A 257 2.76 7.93 5.02
N LEU A 258 3.30 9.11 5.32
CA LEU A 258 3.09 9.82 6.58
C LEU A 258 1.87 10.76 6.57
N GLY A 259 1.28 10.99 5.40
CA GLY A 259 0.10 11.84 5.22
C GLY A 259 -1.19 11.29 5.81
N GLU A 260 -2.24 12.11 5.84
CA GLU A 260 -3.49 11.83 6.54
C GLU A 260 -4.46 10.93 5.75
N PRO A 261 -5.30 10.15 6.44
CA PRO A 261 -6.49 9.56 5.80
C PRO A 261 -7.54 10.65 5.51
N THR A 262 -8.24 10.55 4.38
CA THR A 262 -9.33 11.45 3.98
C THR A 262 -10.47 10.68 3.31
N GLY A 263 -11.52 11.37 2.89
CA GLY A 263 -12.63 10.77 2.16
C GLY A 263 -13.62 10.01 3.05
N GLU A 264 -14.87 9.94 2.57
CA GLU A 264 -15.96 9.26 3.28
C GLU A 264 -15.90 7.75 3.01
N THR A 265 -16.04 6.95 4.07
CA THR A 265 -15.91 5.48 4.03
C THR A 265 -17.18 4.76 4.51
N ARG A 266 -18.15 5.49 5.07
CA ARG A 266 -19.47 4.97 5.48
C ARG A 266 -20.40 4.74 4.29
N VAL A 267 -20.18 5.42 3.18
CA VAL A 267 -20.86 5.15 1.90
C VAL A 267 -19.94 4.45 0.92
N LEU A 268 -20.53 3.66 0.03
CA LEU A 268 -19.80 3.06 -1.09
C LEU A 268 -19.52 4.14 -2.13
N ARG A 269 -18.31 4.11 -2.68
CA ARG A 269 -17.91 4.95 -3.81
C ARG A 269 -17.85 4.08 -5.05
N GLY A 270 -18.50 4.51 -6.13
CA GLY A 270 -18.33 3.88 -7.42
C GLY A 270 -16.91 4.05 -7.96
N PRO A 271 -16.53 3.27 -8.98
CA PRO A 271 -15.24 3.38 -9.66
C PRO A 271 -15.02 4.76 -10.32
#